data_AF-A0A3P6QF77-F1
#
_entry.id   AF-A0A3P6QF77-F1
#
_cell.length_a   1.000
_cell.length_b   1.000
_cell.length_c   1.000
_cell.angle_alpha   90.00
_cell.angle_beta   90.00
_cell.angle_gamma   90.00
#
_symmetry.space_group_name_H-M   'P 1'
#
loop_
_entity.id
_entity.type
_entity.pdbx_description
1 polymer ?
#
loop_
_entity_poly.entity_id
_entity_poly.type
_entity_poly.pdbx_seq_one_letter_code
_entity_poly.pdbx_strand_id
1 'polypeptide(L)' 'MTPIIKSINKRIEFVTGLSMEESEELQVANYGLGGHYAPHFDHARVSDGLWIFKT' A
#
# COMPACT_ATOMS: atom_id res chain seq x y z
N MET A 1 0.56 16.37 -0.10
CA MET A 1 1.40 15.44 0.70
C MET A 1 2.16 16.19 1.79
N THR A 2 2.14 15.72 3.04
CA THR A 2 2.84 16.40 4.14
C THR A 2 4.37 16.28 3.99
N PRO A 3 5.18 17.16 4.62
CA PRO A 3 6.64 17.05 4.59
C PRO A 3 7.17 15.69 5.08
N ILE A 4 6.45 15.08 6.03
CA ILE A 4 6.78 13.77 6.58
C ILE A 4 6.58 12.67 5.54
N ILE A 5 5.40 12.60 4.92
CA ILE A 5 5.11 11.57 3.91
C ILE A 5 6.06 11.73 2.71
N LYS A 6 6.38 12.96 2.30
CA LYS A 6 7.37 13.22 1.25
C LYS A 6 8.76 12.65 1.58
N SER A 7 9.17 12.73 2.85
CA SER A 7 10.45 12.16 3.31
C SER A 7 10.43 10.64 3.37
N ILE A 8 9.28 10.04 3.66
CA ILE A 8 9.09 8.58 3.59
C ILE A 8 9.19 8.11 2.14
N ASN A 9 8.44 8.72 1.21
CA ASN A 9 8.46 8.31 -0.21
C ASN A 9 9.85 8.39 -0.82
N LYS A 10 10.64 9.44 -0.49
CA LYS A 10 12.04 9.51 -0.91
C LYS A 10 12.86 8.31 -0.44
N ARG A 11 12.70 7.89 0.82
CA ARG A 11 13.43 6.73 1.35
C ARG A 11 13.01 5.43 0.68
N ILE A 12 11.72 5.27 0.40
CA ILE A 12 11.21 4.11 -0.34
C ILE A 12 11.86 4.06 -1.73
N GLU A 13 11.82 5.17 -2.47
CA GLU A 13 12.45 5.29 -3.80
C GLU A 13 13.95 4.96 -3.77
N PHE A 14 14.69 5.46 -2.78
CA PHE A 14 16.12 5.13 -2.63
C PHE A 14 16.37 3.64 -2.33
N VAL A 15 15.51 2.99 -1.54
CA VAL A 15 15.69 1.60 -1.13
C VAL A 15 15.27 0.62 -2.21
N THR A 16 14.17 0.92 -2.92
CA THR A 16 13.63 0.04 -3.97
C THR A 16 14.24 0.31 -5.34
N GLY A 17 14.78 1.51 -5.57
CA GLY A 17 15.22 1.97 -6.88
C GLY A 17 14.07 2.26 -7.85
N LEU A 18 12.83 2.36 -7.35
CA LEU A 18 11.62 2.56 -8.17
C LEU A 18 11.01 3.94 -7.91
N SER A 19 10.54 4.60 -8.97
CA SER A 19 9.79 5.85 -8.89
C SER A 19 8.50 5.68 -8.09
N MET A 20 8.13 6.73 -7.35
CA MET A 20 6.86 6.82 -6.62
C MET A 20 5.72 7.42 -7.46
N GLU A 21 5.91 7.65 -8.76
CA GLU A 21 4.91 8.31 -9.63
C GLU A 21 3.60 7.53 -9.72
N GLU A 22 3.69 6.21 -9.90
CA GLU A 22 2.55 5.30 -10.02
C GLU A 22 2.22 4.57 -8.71
N SER A 23 2.88 4.94 -7.61
CA SER A 23 2.63 4.31 -6.31
C SER A 23 1.28 4.75 -5.76
N GLU A 24 0.57 3.84 -5.10
CA GLU A 24 -0.61 4.20 -4.33
C GLU A 24 -0.26 5.12 -3.13
N GLU A 25 -1.28 5.77 -2.58
CA GLU A 25 -1.12 6.59 -1.37
C GLU A 25 -0.75 5.71 -0.16
N LEU A 26 0.03 6.28 0.77
CA LEU A 26 0.44 5.61 2.00
C LEU A 26 -0.79 5.09 2.77
N GLN A 27 -0.92 3.76 2.86
CA GLN A 27 -1.94 3.11 3.67
C GLN A 27 -1.41 2.81 5.07
N VAL A 28 -2.26 3.03 6.09
CA VAL A 28 -1.93 2.74 7.50
C VAL A 28 -3.00 1.83 8.07
N ALA A 29 -2.63 0.59 8.38
CA ALA A 29 -3.51 -0.38 9.03
C ALA A 29 -3.23 -0.45 10.54
N ASN A 30 -4.30 -0.59 11.33
CA ASN A 30 -4.22 -0.79 12.78
C ASN A 30 -4.95 -2.09 13.14
N TYR A 31 -4.25 -3.00 13.82
CA TYR A 31 -4.81 -4.27 14.29
C TYR A 31 -4.96 -4.23 15.81
N GLY A 32 -6.22 -4.18 16.28
CA GLY A 32 -6.56 -4.25 17.69
C GLY A 32 -6.51 -5.66 18.26
N LEU A 33 -7.06 -5.85 19.47
CA LEU A 33 -7.08 -7.16 20.12
C LEU A 33 -7.90 -8.16 19.28
N GLY A 34 -7.26 -9.24 18.83
CA GLY A 34 -7.89 -10.23 17.94
C GLY A 34 -7.88 -9.86 16.45
N GLY A 35 -7.28 -8.73 16.06
CA GLY A 35 -7.09 -8.38 14.66
C GLY A 35 -6.05 -9.28 13.99
N HIS A 36 -6.34 -9.79 12.80
CA HIS A 36 -5.38 -10.56 12.01
C HIS A 36 -5.49 -10.23 10.52
N TYR A 37 -4.41 -10.47 9.78
CA TYR A 37 -4.34 -10.34 8.34
C TYR A 37 -4.29 -11.75 7.72
N ALA A 38 -5.28 -12.11 6.92
CA ALA A 38 -5.31 -13.42 6.24
C ALA A 38 -4.33 -13.41 5.06
N PRO A 39 -3.68 -14.53 4.69
CA PRO A 39 -2.83 -14.58 3.50
C PRO A 39 -3.58 -14.21 2.21
N HIS A 40 -3.03 -13.29 1.41
CA HIS A 40 -3.56 -12.89 0.08
C HIS A 40 -2.43 -12.39 -0.82
N PHE A 41 -2.80 -12.08 -2.06
CA PHE A 41 -1.93 -11.41 -3.03
C PHE A 41 -2.20 -9.91 -3.01
N ASP A 42 -1.14 -9.14 -3.19
CA ASP A 42 -1.17 -7.67 -3.22
C ASP A 42 -1.51 -7.09 -4.61
N HIS A 43 -1.60 -7.95 -5.64
CA HIS A 43 -1.94 -7.53 -7.00
C HIS A 43 -3.39 -7.83 -7.35
N ALA A 44 -3.99 -6.93 -8.14
CA ALA A 44 -5.32 -7.14 -8.71
C ALA A 44 -5.33 -8.35 -9.67
N ARG A 45 -6.43 -9.11 -9.65
CA ARG A 45 -6.69 -10.21 -10.60
C ARG A 45 -7.82 -9.81 -11.55
N VAL A 46 -7.64 -10.11 -12.83
CA VAL A 46 -8.56 -9.71 -13.91
C VAL A 46 -9.92 -10.43 -13.85
N SER A 47 -10.04 -11.49 -13.04
CA SER A 47 -11.28 -12.24 -12.88
C SER A 47 -11.84 -12.12 -11.47
N ASP A 48 -12.37 -10.96 -11.12
CA ASP A 48 -13.49 -10.86 -10.19
C ASP A 48 -14.22 -9.57 -10.56
N GLY A 49 -15.38 -9.71 -11.21
CA GLY A 49 -16.27 -8.61 -11.62
C GLY A 49 -16.92 -7.89 -10.43
N LEU A 50 -16.21 -7.80 -9.30
CA LEU A 50 -16.60 -7.12 -8.09
C LEU A 50 -15.48 -6.12 -7.78
N TRP A 51 -15.84 -4.85 -7.65
CA TRP A 51 -14.94 -3.76 -7.29
C TRP A 51 -14.43 -3.96 -5.85
N ILE A 52 -13.47 -4.85 -5.65
CA ILE A 52 -12.79 -5.04 -4.37
C ILE A 52 -11.48 -4.27 -4.44
N PHE A 53 -11.60 -2.94 -4.43
CA PHE A 53 -10.45 -2.06 -4.22
C PHE A 53 -10.47 -1.67 -2.76
N LYS A 54 -9.35 -1.95 -2.07
CA LYS A 54 -9.00 -1.55 -0.70
C LYS A 54 -9.36 -2.55 0.40
N THR A 55 -8.59 -3.63 0.48
CA THR A 55 -8.13 -4.15 1.79
C THR A 55 -6.66 -3.82 1.92
#